data_AF-A0A7C8ZUY2-F1
#
_entry.id   AF-A0A7C8ZUY2-F1
#
_cell.length_a   1.000
_cell.length_b   1.000
_cell.length_c   1.000
_cell.angle_alpha   90.00
_cell.angle_beta   90.00
_cell.angle_gamma   90.00
#
_symmetry.space_group_name_H-M   'P 1'
#
loop_
_entity.id
_entity.type
_entity.pdbx_description
1 polymer ?
#
loop_
_entity_poly.entity_id
_entity_poly.type
_entity_poly.pdbx_seq_one_letter_code
_entity_poly.pdbx_strand_id
1 'polypeptide(L)'
;MRVGGGFLSLLLSVNPLSSLPSAFRLHCLFLIHSLSTNPSSSSSSSSSIRNRRETSAVGMLDINLFREDKGGNPEIIRESQRRRFADVAIVDEIIRLDQEWRKRQFELESLRKDFNRINKEVARLKIAGEDASEMIKNTEENKKSSAEKEVEVEEIKTELYAKLALVGNLVHDSVPVSNDEANNAVIRTWGEKRTEPKLKNHVELVELLGIVDSKKGSNVAGGRGFYLKGDGVLLNQALINFGLAFLTNRGYTPLMTPFFMRKDIMAKCAQLAQFDEELYKVTGEGDDKYLIATAEQPLCAYHLDDWIHPSQLPLRYAGYSSCFRKEAGSHGRDTLGIFRVHQFEKVEQFCITSPNGNDSWEMHEEMLKNSEEFYQQLNLPYQIVAIVSGALNDAAAKKYDLEAWFPASKTYRELVSCSNCTDYQSRRLEIRFGQKKSNEQTKRYVHLLNSTLTATERTLCCILENYQREDGVEIPEILRPYMGGKSFLPFQSKPAPEAKGKKAKA
;
A
#
# COMPACT_ATOMS: atom_id res chain seq x y z
N MET A 1 -28.79 -37.45 27.66
CA MET A 1 -29.74 -38.45 27.14
C MET A 1 -29.26 -38.90 25.77
N ARG A 2 -28.65 -40.09 25.68
CA ARG A 2 -28.29 -40.80 24.45
C ARG A 2 -29.37 -41.84 24.18
N VAL A 3 -30.28 -41.61 23.24
CA VAL A 3 -31.09 -42.66 22.60
C VAL A 3 -31.42 -42.17 21.20
N GLY A 4 -30.99 -42.88 20.16
CA GLY A 4 -31.32 -42.53 18.77
C GLY A 4 -30.61 -43.35 17.70
N GLY A 5 -29.43 -43.92 17.99
CA GLY A 5 -28.68 -44.71 17.01
C GLY A 5 -29.21 -46.13 16.73
N GLY A 6 -29.91 -46.74 17.69
CA GLY A 6 -30.33 -48.14 17.59
C GLY A 6 -31.54 -48.40 16.68
N PHE A 7 -32.37 -47.39 16.41
CA PHE A 7 -33.61 -47.58 15.66
C PHE A 7 -33.39 -47.69 14.14
N LEU A 8 -32.30 -47.10 13.62
CA LEU A 8 -32.02 -47.07 12.18
C LEU A 8 -31.37 -48.38 11.68
N SER A 9 -30.61 -49.06 12.53
CA SER A 9 -29.97 -50.34 12.19
C SER A 9 -30.97 -51.49 12.06
N LEU A 10 -32.13 -51.41 12.72
CA LEU A 10 -33.15 -52.46 12.68
C LEU A 10 -34.07 -52.34 11.45
N LEU A 11 -34.21 -51.15 10.88
CA LEU A 11 -35.06 -50.90 9.70
C LEU A 11 -34.44 -51.39 8.38
N LEU A 12 -33.11 -51.44 8.31
CA LEU A 12 -32.37 -51.81 7.08
C LEU A 12 -32.14 -53.32 6.92
N SER A 13 -32.39 -54.13 7.95
CA SER A 13 -32.26 -55.60 7.84
C SER A 13 -33.53 -56.29 7.32
N VAL A 14 -34.64 -55.57 7.15
CA VAL A 14 -35.97 -56.18 6.87
C VAL A 14 -36.56 -55.76 5.52
N ASN A 15 -36.03 -54.72 4.85
CA ASN A 15 -36.51 -54.31 3.51
C ASN A 15 -35.38 -53.80 2.61
N PRO A 16 -35.29 -54.24 1.34
CA PRO A 16 -34.34 -53.67 0.38
C PRO A 16 -34.72 -52.22 0.03
N LEU A 17 -33.72 -51.34 -0.12
CA LEU A 17 -33.88 -49.91 -0.45
C LEU A 17 -34.74 -49.63 -1.70
N SER A 18 -35.02 -50.65 -2.52
CA SER A 18 -35.87 -50.58 -3.71
C SER A 18 -37.36 -50.43 -3.43
N SER A 19 -37.83 -50.62 -2.19
CA SER A 19 -39.27 -50.55 -1.85
C SER A 19 -39.74 -49.25 -1.17
N LEU A 20 -38.85 -48.28 -0.92
CA LEU A 20 -39.21 -47.00 -0.28
C LEU A 20 -39.61 -45.90 -1.29
N PRO A 21 -40.60 -45.03 -0.96
CA PRO A 21 -40.99 -43.87 -1.78
C PRO A 21 -39.84 -42.90 -2.04
N SER A 22 -39.82 -42.24 -3.20
CA SER A 22 -38.67 -41.46 -3.71
C SER A 22 -38.18 -40.36 -2.76
N ALA A 23 -39.09 -39.72 -2.02
CA ALA A 23 -38.76 -38.66 -1.06
C ALA A 23 -37.97 -39.16 0.17
N PHE A 24 -38.12 -40.44 0.55
CA PHE A 24 -37.41 -41.03 1.70
C PHE A 24 -35.99 -41.51 1.34
N ARG A 25 -35.74 -41.87 0.07
CA ARG A 25 -34.39 -42.29 -0.38
C ARG A 25 -33.37 -41.16 -0.33
N LEU A 26 -33.81 -39.93 -0.65
CA LEU A 26 -32.92 -38.77 -0.69
C LEU A 26 -32.45 -38.36 0.71
N HIS A 27 -33.27 -38.59 1.74
CA HIS A 27 -32.93 -38.30 3.13
C HIS A 27 -31.98 -39.34 3.74
N CYS A 28 -32.11 -40.62 3.38
CA CYS A 28 -31.20 -41.67 3.84
C CYS A 28 -29.79 -41.59 3.22
N LEU A 29 -29.67 -41.15 1.96
CA LEU A 29 -28.37 -40.95 1.30
C LEU A 29 -27.57 -39.78 1.91
N PHE A 30 -28.24 -38.74 2.41
CA PHE A 30 -27.61 -37.59 3.07
C PHE A 30 -27.03 -37.94 4.46
N LEU A 31 -27.68 -38.87 5.17
CA LEU A 31 -27.26 -39.33 6.50
C LEU A 31 -26.08 -40.32 6.46
N ILE A 32 -25.92 -41.09 5.38
CA ILE A 32 -24.79 -42.02 5.21
C ILE A 32 -23.48 -41.29 4.90
N HIS A 33 -23.54 -40.15 4.19
CA HIS A 33 -22.35 -39.33 3.90
C HIS A 33 -21.84 -38.51 5.11
N SER A 34 -22.66 -38.32 6.14
CA SER A 34 -22.31 -37.49 7.31
C SER A 34 -21.73 -38.29 8.49
N LEU A 35 -21.58 -39.61 8.37
CA LEU A 35 -21.11 -40.51 9.44
C LEU A 35 -19.77 -41.22 9.14
N SER A 36 -19.05 -40.81 8.08
CA SER A 36 -17.72 -41.34 7.75
C SER A 36 -16.61 -40.30 7.92
N THR A 37 -16.47 -39.72 9.13
CA THR A 37 -15.18 -39.19 9.62
C THR A 37 -15.25 -39.18 11.15
N ASN A 38 -14.64 -40.18 11.79
CA ASN A 38 -14.59 -40.32 13.24
C ASN A 38 -13.29 -39.69 13.79
N PRO A 39 -13.31 -38.95 14.93
CA PRO A 39 -12.12 -38.46 15.62
C PRO A 39 -11.82 -39.26 16.91
N SER A 40 -10.57 -39.71 17.08
CA SER A 40 -9.92 -40.12 18.35
C SER A 40 -8.48 -40.57 18.02
N SER A 41 -7.41 -40.41 18.80
CA SER A 41 -7.16 -39.92 20.16
C SER A 41 -5.64 -39.72 20.33
N SER A 42 -5.26 -38.62 21.00
CA SER A 42 -4.08 -38.40 21.85
C SER A 42 -2.80 -39.25 21.66
N SER A 43 -1.74 -38.60 21.18
CA SER A 43 -0.40 -38.75 21.77
C SER A 43 0.26 -37.37 21.87
N SER A 44 0.82 -37.13 23.05
CA SER A 44 1.38 -35.89 23.55
C SER A 44 2.71 -35.52 22.89
N SER A 45 2.93 -34.20 22.81
CA SER A 45 4.24 -33.53 22.75
C SER A 45 5.16 -33.88 21.58
N SER A 46 5.06 -33.16 20.46
CA SER A 46 6.20 -32.74 19.59
C SER A 46 5.71 -32.14 18.26
N SER A 47 4.99 -31.03 18.27
CA SER A 47 4.61 -30.36 17.01
C SER A 47 4.21 -28.89 17.21
N SER A 48 5.10 -28.09 17.80
CA SER A 48 4.95 -26.62 17.84
C SER A 48 6.08 -25.86 17.14
N ILE A 49 6.93 -26.54 16.37
CA ILE A 49 8.02 -25.91 15.61
C ILE A 49 7.89 -26.32 14.15
N ARG A 50 6.97 -25.71 13.40
CA ARG A 50 6.93 -25.70 11.92
C ARG A 50 5.80 -24.79 11.45
N ASN A 51 5.98 -23.48 11.63
CA ASN A 51 5.41 -22.41 10.80
C ASN A 51 5.82 -21.02 11.28
N ARG A 52 7.12 -20.80 11.55
CA ARG A 52 7.70 -19.48 11.31
C ARG A 52 8.13 -19.48 9.85
N ARG A 53 7.25 -19.06 8.95
CA ARG A 53 7.73 -18.52 7.68
C ARG A 53 8.47 -17.25 8.07
N GLU A 54 9.79 -17.34 8.01
CA GLU A 54 10.70 -16.22 8.16
C GLU A 54 10.18 -15.07 7.30
N THR A 55 9.82 -13.97 7.96
CA THR A 55 9.78 -12.68 7.30
C THR A 55 11.22 -12.39 6.90
N SER A 56 11.63 -12.84 5.71
CA SER A 56 12.89 -12.44 5.11
C SER A 56 12.87 -10.92 5.09
N ALA A 57 13.65 -10.30 5.98
CA ALA A 57 13.85 -8.88 5.98
C ALA A 57 14.56 -8.57 4.66
N VAL A 58 13.80 -8.16 3.65
CA VAL A 58 14.33 -7.70 2.36
C VAL A 58 14.33 -6.19 2.45
N GLY A 59 15.53 -5.62 2.38
CA GLY A 59 15.79 -4.19 2.45
C GLY A 59 15.16 -3.44 1.30
N MET A 60 14.84 -2.16 1.54
CA MET A 60 14.17 -1.33 0.53
C MET A 60 15.15 -0.76 -0.48
N LEU A 61 16.35 -0.34 -0.04
CA LEU A 61 17.46 0.00 -0.94
C LEU A 61 18.37 -1.21 -1.20
N ASP A 62 18.93 -1.34 -2.41
CA ASP A 62 19.82 -2.46 -2.75
C ASP A 62 21.08 -2.47 -1.87
N ILE A 63 21.28 -3.53 -1.09
CA ILE A 63 22.47 -3.69 -0.27
C ILE A 63 23.77 -3.64 -1.09
N ASN A 64 23.73 -3.99 -2.38
CA ASN A 64 24.91 -3.91 -3.24
C ASN A 64 25.33 -2.46 -3.54
N LEU A 65 24.44 -1.46 -3.41
CA LEU A 65 24.83 -0.05 -3.51
C LEU A 65 25.77 0.38 -2.38
N PHE A 66 25.71 -0.30 -1.23
CA PHE A 66 26.59 -0.07 -0.08
C PHE A 66 27.94 -0.79 -0.22
N ARG A 67 28.11 -1.65 -1.22
CA ARG A 67 29.29 -2.52 -1.38
C ARG A 67 30.16 -2.08 -2.54
N GLU A 68 31.25 -1.38 -2.24
CA GLU A 68 32.24 -0.96 -3.25
C GLU A 68 32.86 -2.16 -3.98
N ASP A 69 33.09 -3.28 -3.28
CA ASP A 69 33.61 -4.53 -3.86
C ASP A 69 32.65 -5.21 -4.86
N LYS A 70 31.38 -4.77 -4.87
CA LYS A 70 30.34 -5.21 -5.81
C LYS A 70 30.00 -4.14 -6.85
N GLY A 71 30.78 -3.07 -6.95
CA GLY A 71 30.55 -1.95 -7.86
C GLY A 71 29.51 -0.94 -7.39
N GLY A 72 29.08 -1.03 -6.13
CA GLY A 72 28.25 -0.01 -5.49
C GLY A 72 29.04 1.27 -5.19
N ASN A 73 28.33 2.35 -4.91
CA ASN A 73 28.91 3.63 -4.52
C ASN A 73 28.18 4.15 -3.27
N PRO A 74 28.67 3.88 -2.06
CA PRO A 74 28.03 4.35 -0.84
C PRO A 74 27.86 5.87 -0.75
N GLU A 75 28.70 6.65 -1.45
CA GLU A 75 28.63 8.11 -1.39
C GLU A 75 27.34 8.65 -2.00
N ILE A 76 26.76 8.00 -3.01
CA ILE A 76 25.46 8.43 -3.56
C ILE A 76 24.35 8.29 -2.51
N ILE A 77 24.47 7.31 -1.62
CA ILE A 77 23.53 7.07 -0.53
C ILE A 77 23.74 8.13 0.56
N ARG A 78 25.00 8.42 0.92
CA ARG A 78 25.33 9.50 1.86
C ARG A 78 24.81 10.84 1.37
N GLU A 79 25.02 11.17 0.10
CA GLU A 79 24.50 12.40 -0.50
C GLU A 79 22.98 12.45 -0.51
N SER A 80 22.31 11.34 -0.86
CA SER A 80 20.84 11.24 -0.76
C SER A 80 20.35 11.48 0.67
N GLN A 81 20.99 10.90 1.69
CA GLN A 81 20.67 11.13 3.10
C GLN A 81 20.88 12.60 3.50
N ARG A 82 21.98 13.24 3.09
CA ARG A 82 22.22 14.67 3.31
C ARG A 82 21.11 15.52 2.71
N ARG A 83 20.72 15.26 1.45
CA ARG A 83 19.63 15.97 0.77
C ARG A 83 18.30 15.76 1.47
N ARG A 84 18.03 14.58 2.03
CA ARG A 84 16.83 14.28 2.83
C ARG A 84 16.86 14.85 4.25
N PHE A 85 17.96 15.49 4.68
CA PHE A 85 18.16 15.92 6.08
C PHE A 85 18.09 14.74 7.06
N ALA A 86 18.43 13.54 6.60
CA ALA A 86 18.44 12.31 7.35
C ALA A 86 19.84 11.99 7.88
N ASP A 87 19.93 11.03 8.81
CA ASP A 87 21.21 10.61 9.38
C ASP A 87 22.09 9.95 8.31
N VAL A 88 23.31 10.47 8.15
CA VAL A 88 24.32 9.95 7.22
C VAL A 88 25.12 8.81 7.85
N ALA A 89 25.28 8.81 9.18
CA ALA A 89 26.09 7.83 9.90
C ALA A 89 25.52 6.40 9.78
N ILE A 90 24.21 6.29 9.55
CA ILE A 90 23.54 5.00 9.29
C ILE A 90 24.14 4.25 8.09
N VAL A 91 24.69 4.95 7.10
CA VAL A 91 25.31 4.31 5.92
C VAL A 91 26.54 3.51 6.33
N ASP A 92 27.40 4.08 7.17
CA ASP A 92 28.61 3.41 7.66
C ASP A 92 28.27 2.29 8.66
N GLU A 93 27.21 2.48 9.46
CA GLU A 93 26.68 1.43 10.33
C GLU A 93 26.20 0.22 9.52
N ILE A 94 25.45 0.44 8.43
CA ILE A 94 24.99 -0.61 7.53
C ILE A 94 26.16 -1.33 6.87
N ILE A 95 27.18 -0.60 6.40
CA ILE A 95 28.38 -1.20 5.80
C ILE A 95 29.09 -2.12 6.80
N ARG A 96 29.25 -1.68 8.05
CA ARG A 96 29.86 -2.48 9.11
C ARG A 96 29.05 -3.75 9.40
N LEU A 97 27.73 -3.61 9.59
CA LEU A 97 26.83 -4.74 9.84
C LEU A 97 26.82 -5.72 8.66
N ASP A 98 26.88 -5.25 7.41
CA ASP A 98 26.99 -6.09 6.22
C ASP A 98 28.30 -6.87 6.17
N GLN A 99 29.42 -6.24 6.50
CA GLN A 99 30.73 -6.90 6.57
C GLN A 99 30.75 -8.00 7.63
N GLU A 100 30.23 -7.70 8.83
CA GLU A 100 30.12 -8.66 9.92
C GLU A 100 29.17 -9.82 9.56
N TRP A 101 28.02 -9.52 8.93
CA TRP A 101 27.07 -10.53 8.45
C TRP A 101 27.72 -11.46 7.42
N ARG A 102 28.38 -10.91 6.41
CA ARG A 102 29.09 -11.70 5.38
C ARG A 102 30.20 -12.56 5.98
N LYS A 103 30.94 -12.05 6.97
CA LYS A 103 31.97 -12.82 7.67
C LYS A 103 31.36 -14.02 8.41
N ARG A 104 30.31 -13.80 9.21
CA ARG A 104 29.62 -14.89 9.95
C ARG A 104 28.97 -15.90 8.99
N GLN A 105 28.41 -15.43 7.88
CA GLN A 105 27.87 -16.28 6.82
C GLN A 105 28.95 -17.18 6.20
N PHE A 106 30.13 -16.64 5.92
CA PHE A 106 31.27 -17.42 5.42
C PHE A 106 31.78 -18.46 6.43
N GLU A 107 31.83 -18.11 7.72
CA GLU A 107 32.17 -19.03 8.81
C GLU A 107 31.14 -20.19 8.89
N LEU A 108 29.85 -19.89 8.80
CA LEU A 108 28.77 -20.89 8.77
C LEU A 108 28.88 -21.83 7.56
N GLU A 109 29.17 -21.29 6.37
CA GLU A 109 29.37 -22.08 5.16
C GLU A 109 30.61 -23.00 5.28
N SER A 110 31.68 -22.51 5.92
CA SER A 110 32.87 -23.31 6.20
C SER A 110 32.56 -24.46 7.16
N LEU A 111 31.82 -24.20 8.25
CA LEU A 111 31.37 -25.24 9.19
C LEU A 111 30.52 -26.31 8.48
N ARG A 112 29.58 -25.90 7.61
CA ARG A 112 28.76 -26.82 6.79
C ARG A 112 29.60 -27.64 5.81
N LYS A 113 30.64 -27.04 5.21
CA LYS A 113 31.57 -27.75 4.33
C LYS A 113 32.37 -28.79 5.10
N ASP A 114 32.87 -28.44 6.29
CA ASP A 114 33.58 -29.36 7.17
C ASP A 114 32.68 -30.49 7.67
N PHE A 115 31.43 -30.20 8.05
CA PHE A 115 30.44 -31.21 8.39
C PHE A 115 30.30 -32.26 7.28
N ASN A 116 30.10 -31.80 6.04
CA ASN A 116 29.95 -32.69 4.90
C ASN A 116 31.21 -33.51 4.62
N ARG A 117 32.40 -32.93 4.84
CA ARG A 117 33.69 -33.63 4.71
C ARG A 117 33.85 -34.71 5.78
N ILE A 118 33.64 -34.37 7.06
CA ILE A 118 33.75 -35.30 8.19
C ILE A 118 32.71 -36.42 8.04
N ASN A 119 31.47 -36.10 7.68
CA ASN A 119 30.40 -37.09 7.53
C ASN A 119 30.68 -38.10 6.39
N LYS A 120 31.31 -37.67 5.28
CA LYS A 120 31.79 -38.58 4.23
C LYS A 120 32.88 -39.53 4.75
N GLU A 121 33.80 -39.03 5.56
CA GLU A 121 34.87 -39.84 6.13
C GLU A 121 34.34 -40.83 7.19
N VAL A 122 33.37 -40.42 8.03
CA VAL A 122 32.65 -41.33 8.94
C VAL A 122 31.98 -42.47 8.18
N ALA A 123 31.32 -42.17 7.05
CA ALA A 123 30.72 -43.21 6.21
C ALA A 123 31.77 -44.17 5.65
N ARG A 124 32.93 -43.66 5.21
CA ARG A 124 34.05 -44.48 4.72
C ARG A 124 34.58 -45.42 5.80
N LEU A 125 34.87 -44.90 7.00
CA LEU A 125 35.39 -45.68 8.13
C LEU A 125 34.40 -46.77 8.56
N LYS A 126 33.10 -46.45 8.62
CA LYS A 126 32.05 -47.44 8.93
C LYS A 126 31.95 -48.56 7.89
N ILE A 127 32.11 -48.25 6.60
CA ILE A 127 32.13 -49.27 5.53
C ILE A 127 33.38 -50.15 5.65
N ALA A 128 34.52 -49.56 6.00
CA ALA A 128 35.78 -50.29 6.20
C ALA A 128 35.84 -51.11 7.51
N GLY A 129 34.85 -50.96 8.41
CA GLY A 129 34.84 -51.63 9.71
C GLY A 129 35.83 -51.02 10.72
N GLU A 130 36.31 -49.81 10.47
CA GLU A 130 37.25 -49.07 11.33
C GLU A 130 36.52 -48.25 12.41
N ASP A 131 37.23 -47.88 13.47
CA ASP A 131 36.67 -47.03 14.54
C ASP A 131 36.45 -45.59 14.06
N ALA A 132 35.20 -45.15 14.08
CA ALA A 132 34.78 -43.81 13.68
C ALA A 132 34.38 -42.93 14.89
N SER A 133 34.59 -43.38 16.13
CA SER A 133 34.04 -42.74 17.34
C SER A 133 34.48 -41.28 17.50
N GLU A 134 35.76 -40.97 17.24
CA GLU A 134 36.29 -39.61 17.29
C GLU A 134 35.67 -38.70 16.22
N MET A 135 35.55 -39.21 14.98
CA MET A 135 34.96 -38.47 13.86
C MET A 135 33.45 -38.24 14.04
N ILE A 136 32.75 -39.19 14.68
CA ILE A 136 31.36 -39.02 15.10
C ILE A 136 31.25 -37.88 16.14
N LYS A 137 32.15 -37.84 17.13
CA LYS A 137 32.18 -36.75 18.12
C LYS A 137 32.43 -35.39 17.45
N ASN A 138 33.39 -35.30 16.54
CA ASN A 138 33.67 -34.08 15.77
C ASN A 138 32.47 -33.63 14.93
N THR A 139 31.66 -34.58 14.45
CA THR A 139 30.42 -34.30 13.71
C THR A 139 29.37 -33.65 14.62
N GLU A 140 29.20 -34.14 15.84
CA GLU A 140 28.26 -33.58 16.81
C GLU A 140 28.71 -32.19 17.33
N GLU A 141 30.01 -32.01 17.57
CA GLU A 141 30.58 -30.70 17.92
C GLU A 141 30.38 -29.68 16.80
N ASN A 142 30.64 -30.06 15.54
CA ASN A 142 30.41 -29.18 14.38
C ASN A 142 28.92 -28.82 14.21
N LYS A 143 27.99 -29.76 14.42
CA LYS A 143 26.54 -29.46 14.41
C LYS A 143 26.17 -28.40 15.45
N LYS A 144 26.72 -28.52 16.67
CA LYS A 144 26.49 -27.55 17.74
C LYS A 144 27.01 -26.17 17.34
N SER A 145 28.27 -26.07 16.89
CA SER A 145 28.86 -24.79 16.45
C SER A 145 28.12 -24.20 15.23
N SER A 146 27.63 -25.04 14.31
CA SER A 146 26.83 -24.58 13.17
C SER A 146 25.50 -23.99 13.62
N ALA A 147 24.82 -24.62 14.59
CA ALA A 147 23.56 -24.12 15.13
C ALA A 147 23.74 -22.79 15.88
N GLU A 148 24.79 -22.66 16.69
CA GLU A 148 25.15 -21.40 17.37
C GLU A 148 25.46 -20.29 16.35
N LYS A 149 26.26 -20.60 15.33
CA LYS A 149 26.61 -19.65 14.27
C LYS A 149 25.40 -19.24 13.41
N GLU A 150 24.45 -20.14 13.18
CA GLU A 150 23.21 -19.85 12.45
C GLU A 150 22.34 -18.82 13.19
N VAL A 151 22.27 -18.89 14.52
CA VAL A 151 21.61 -17.86 15.35
C VAL A 151 22.34 -16.52 15.21
N GLU A 152 23.67 -16.50 15.35
CA GLU A 152 24.47 -15.27 15.21
C GLU A 152 24.32 -14.60 13.83
N VAL A 153 24.15 -15.40 12.76
CA VAL A 153 23.92 -14.92 11.39
C VAL A 153 22.54 -14.30 11.26
N GLU A 154 21.50 -14.90 11.83
CA GLU A 154 20.13 -14.38 11.71
C GLU A 154 19.92 -13.14 12.58
N GLU A 155 20.55 -13.06 13.76
CA GLU A 155 20.53 -11.87 14.63
C GLU A 155 21.12 -10.65 13.92
N ILE A 156 22.34 -10.78 13.38
CA ILE A 156 23.00 -9.65 12.71
C ILE A 156 22.30 -9.27 11.40
N LYS A 157 21.72 -10.25 10.70
CA LYS A 157 20.89 -9.99 9.51
C LYS A 157 19.65 -9.20 9.89
N THR A 158 18.97 -9.57 10.97
CA THR A 158 17.80 -8.84 11.47
C THR A 158 18.17 -7.39 11.80
N GLU A 159 19.29 -7.16 12.47
CA GLU A 159 19.80 -5.82 12.78
C GLU A 159 20.13 -5.02 11.52
N LEU A 160 20.89 -5.62 10.59
CA LEU A 160 21.26 -5.03 9.30
C LEU A 160 20.03 -4.56 8.53
N TYR A 161 19.02 -5.42 8.37
CA TYR A 161 17.84 -5.08 7.61
C TYR A 161 16.90 -4.11 8.33
N ALA A 162 16.90 -4.10 9.67
CA ALA A 162 16.19 -3.08 10.43
C ALA A 162 16.79 -1.69 10.17
N LYS A 163 18.12 -1.56 10.10
CA LYS A 163 18.80 -0.31 9.73
C LYS A 163 18.59 0.07 8.28
N LEU A 164 18.70 -0.90 7.36
CA LEU A 164 18.48 -0.69 5.94
C LEU A 164 17.06 -0.20 5.62
N ALA A 165 16.06 -0.59 6.41
CA ALA A 165 14.67 -0.14 6.27
C ALA A 165 14.45 1.34 6.66
N LEU A 166 15.43 2.00 7.30
CA LEU A 166 15.37 3.42 7.66
C LEU A 166 16.00 4.33 6.59
N VAL A 167 16.64 3.76 5.56
CA VAL A 167 17.27 4.53 4.49
C VAL A 167 16.29 4.66 3.34
N GLY A 168 15.90 5.91 3.05
CA GLY A 168 15.02 6.24 1.93
C GLY A 168 15.66 5.97 0.57
N ASN A 169 14.80 5.94 -0.44
CA ASN A 169 15.18 5.83 -1.85
C ASN A 169 16.10 6.97 -2.27
N LEU A 170 16.88 6.76 -3.34
CA LEU A 170 17.77 7.78 -3.87
C LEU A 170 16.97 8.97 -4.39
N VAL A 171 17.29 10.16 -3.90
CA VAL A 171 16.65 11.41 -4.33
C VAL A 171 17.11 11.76 -5.75
N HIS A 172 16.17 11.94 -6.67
CA HIS A 172 16.47 12.35 -8.04
C HIS A 172 17.13 13.75 -8.08
N ASP A 173 18.06 13.98 -9.00
CA ASP A 173 18.86 15.22 -9.06
C ASP A 173 18.02 16.49 -9.24
N SER A 174 16.85 16.38 -9.89
CA SER A 174 15.93 17.51 -10.09
C SER A 174 15.11 17.88 -8.85
N VAL A 175 15.21 17.15 -7.73
CA VAL A 175 14.42 17.42 -6.52
C VAL A 175 14.97 18.65 -5.80
N PRO A 176 14.14 19.67 -5.49
CA PRO A 176 14.55 20.83 -4.71
C PRO A 176 15.07 20.42 -3.33
N VAL A 177 16.23 20.93 -2.91
CA VAL A 177 16.82 20.57 -1.62
C VAL A 177 16.37 21.56 -0.54
N SER A 178 15.44 21.14 0.31
CA SER A 178 14.98 21.89 1.48
C SER A 178 14.26 20.97 2.46
N ASN A 179 14.20 21.36 3.73
CA ASN A 179 13.47 20.64 4.79
C ASN A 179 12.14 21.33 5.16
N ASP A 180 11.70 22.28 4.34
CA ASP A 180 10.49 23.06 4.57
C ASP A 180 9.65 23.08 3.29
N GLU A 181 8.44 22.52 3.36
CA GLU A 181 7.47 22.44 2.26
C GLU A 181 7.06 23.82 1.73
N ALA A 182 7.23 24.91 2.49
CA ALA A 182 7.06 26.26 1.98
C ALA A 182 8.02 26.58 0.81
N ASN A 183 9.09 25.81 0.65
CA ASN A 183 10.05 25.92 -0.45
C ASN A 183 9.78 24.92 -1.59
N ASN A 184 8.62 24.25 -1.61
CA ASN A 184 8.19 23.46 -2.76
C ASN A 184 8.22 24.33 -4.02
N ALA A 185 8.88 23.85 -5.08
CA ALA A 185 9.09 24.63 -6.29
C ALA A 185 7.85 24.56 -7.18
N VAL A 186 7.23 25.70 -7.50
CA VAL A 186 6.13 25.76 -8.48
C VAL A 186 6.71 25.54 -9.88
N ILE A 187 6.30 24.46 -10.53
CA ILE A 187 6.81 24.04 -11.84
C ILE A 187 5.89 24.50 -12.97
N ARG A 188 4.57 24.43 -12.76
CA ARG A 188 3.54 24.85 -13.72
C ARG A 188 2.32 25.41 -13.00
N THR A 189 1.54 26.23 -13.70
CA THR A 189 0.22 26.70 -13.26
C THR A 189 -0.76 26.63 -14.43
N TRP A 190 -2.02 26.34 -14.14
CA TRP A 190 -3.07 26.29 -15.16
C TRP A 190 -4.39 26.86 -14.64
N GLY A 191 -5.18 27.44 -15.55
CA GLY A 191 -6.53 27.95 -15.29
C GLY A 191 -6.59 29.35 -14.70
N GLU A 192 -7.77 29.96 -14.76
CA GLU A 192 -8.04 31.29 -14.21
C GLU A 192 -8.59 31.19 -12.78
N LYS A 193 -7.89 31.81 -11.82
CA LYS A 193 -8.30 31.81 -10.41
C LYS A 193 -9.48 32.74 -10.18
N ARG A 194 -10.54 32.23 -9.55
CA ARG A 194 -11.59 33.07 -8.95
C ARG A 194 -11.03 33.80 -7.71
N THR A 195 -11.21 35.11 -7.64
CA THR A 195 -10.66 35.96 -6.57
C THR A 195 -11.66 36.94 -5.99
N GLU A 196 -12.89 36.95 -6.49
CA GLU A 196 -13.95 37.80 -6.00
C GLU A 196 -14.21 37.56 -4.50
N PRO A 197 -14.57 38.61 -3.74
CA PRO A 197 -14.81 38.49 -2.32
C PRO A 197 -16.14 37.76 -2.05
N LYS A 198 -16.32 37.30 -0.79
CA LYS A 198 -17.58 36.73 -0.28
C LYS A 198 -18.01 35.39 -0.91
N LEU A 199 -17.08 34.66 -1.51
CA LEU A 199 -17.30 33.27 -1.89
C LEU A 199 -17.47 32.38 -0.65
N LYS A 200 -18.41 31.46 -0.72
CA LYS A 200 -18.66 30.47 0.34
C LYS A 200 -17.64 29.36 0.23
N ASN A 201 -17.14 28.90 1.38
CA ASN A 201 -16.24 27.75 1.39
C ASN A 201 -17.04 26.44 1.22
N HIS A 202 -16.34 25.36 0.91
CA HIS A 202 -16.98 24.05 0.72
C HIS A 202 -17.77 23.56 1.94
N VAL A 203 -17.38 23.95 3.17
CA VAL A 203 -18.08 23.56 4.40
C VAL A 203 -19.50 24.15 4.43
N GLU A 204 -19.63 25.44 4.12
CA GLU A 204 -20.94 26.10 4.00
C GLU A 204 -21.73 25.54 2.81
N LEU A 205 -21.08 25.32 1.67
CA LEU A 205 -21.75 24.87 0.45
C LEU A 205 -22.35 23.47 0.60
N VAL A 206 -21.67 22.53 1.25
CA VAL A 206 -22.24 21.18 1.46
C VAL A 206 -23.49 21.20 2.33
N GLU A 207 -23.58 22.14 3.28
CA GLU A 207 -24.75 22.34 4.15
C GLU A 207 -25.90 23.00 3.38
N LEU A 208 -25.62 24.09 2.64
CA LEU A 208 -26.63 24.81 1.87
C LEU A 208 -27.28 23.92 0.80
N LEU A 209 -26.48 23.07 0.15
CA LEU A 209 -26.96 22.09 -0.83
C LEU A 209 -27.64 20.88 -0.19
N GLY A 210 -27.50 20.68 1.13
CA GLY A 210 -28.05 19.51 1.83
C GLY A 210 -27.42 18.18 1.44
N ILE A 211 -26.21 18.19 0.87
CA ILE A 211 -25.54 17.00 0.30
C ILE A 211 -24.63 16.27 1.29
N VAL A 212 -24.28 16.89 2.42
CA VAL A 212 -23.51 16.28 3.51
C VAL A 212 -24.25 16.43 4.84
N ASP A 213 -24.14 15.43 5.71
CA ASP A 213 -24.56 15.51 7.12
C ASP A 213 -23.41 15.08 8.05
N SER A 214 -22.53 16.03 8.37
CA SER A 214 -21.37 15.79 9.25
C SER A 214 -21.78 15.64 10.72
N LYS A 215 -22.89 16.26 11.14
CA LYS A 215 -23.38 16.14 12.53
C LYS A 215 -23.87 14.72 12.81
N LYS A 216 -24.75 14.19 11.96
CA LYS A 216 -25.21 12.79 12.12
C LYS A 216 -24.08 11.81 11.88
N GLY A 217 -23.19 12.08 10.93
CA GLY A 217 -22.00 11.26 10.70
C GLY A 217 -21.12 11.19 11.94
N SER A 218 -20.86 12.33 12.58
CA SER A 218 -20.02 12.38 13.79
C SER A 218 -20.65 11.68 14.99
N ASN A 219 -21.98 11.73 15.11
CA ASN A 219 -22.70 10.98 16.15
C ASN A 219 -22.58 9.46 15.99
N VAL A 220 -22.39 8.96 14.76
CA VAL A 220 -22.33 7.53 14.45
C VAL A 220 -20.89 7.01 14.45
N ALA A 221 -19.96 7.71 13.79
CA ALA A 221 -18.60 7.24 13.53
C ALA A 221 -17.52 7.97 14.35
N GLY A 222 -17.88 8.95 15.18
CA GLY A 222 -16.94 9.82 15.87
C GLY A 222 -16.47 10.99 15.00
N GLY A 223 -15.46 11.74 15.45
CA GLY A 223 -14.95 12.92 14.74
C GLY A 223 -14.64 12.64 13.26
N ARG A 224 -14.86 13.63 12.39
CA ARG A 224 -14.73 13.52 10.92
C ARG A 224 -15.67 12.53 10.24
N GLY A 225 -16.60 11.90 10.96
CA GLY A 225 -17.68 11.11 10.37
C GLY A 225 -18.68 11.97 9.60
N PHE A 226 -19.11 11.51 8.43
CA PHE A 226 -20.09 12.20 7.58
C PHE A 226 -21.00 11.22 6.84
N TYR A 227 -22.17 11.71 6.42
CA TYR A 227 -22.99 11.06 5.38
C TYR A 227 -22.98 11.92 4.13
N LEU A 228 -22.82 11.31 2.95
CA LEU A 228 -23.24 11.91 1.68
C LEU A 228 -24.73 11.61 1.46
N LYS A 229 -25.46 12.57 0.88
CA LYS A 229 -26.90 12.46 0.60
C LYS A 229 -27.23 12.97 -0.80
N GLY A 230 -28.27 12.38 -1.41
CA GLY A 230 -28.85 12.85 -2.67
C GLY A 230 -27.79 13.11 -3.73
N ASP A 231 -27.75 14.34 -4.23
CA ASP A 231 -26.80 14.75 -5.27
C ASP A 231 -25.33 14.72 -4.84
N GLY A 232 -25.02 14.72 -3.55
CA GLY A 232 -23.65 14.49 -3.05
C GLY A 232 -23.16 13.06 -3.33
N VAL A 233 -24.05 12.07 -3.16
CA VAL A 233 -23.74 10.67 -3.50
C VAL A 233 -23.55 10.53 -5.00
N LEU A 234 -24.45 11.14 -5.80
CA LEU A 234 -24.37 11.08 -7.26
C LEU A 234 -23.12 11.77 -7.79
N LEU A 235 -22.74 12.93 -7.24
CA LEU A 235 -21.53 13.65 -7.65
C LEU A 235 -20.25 12.86 -7.30
N ASN A 236 -20.23 12.21 -6.13
CA ASN A 236 -19.14 11.31 -5.77
C ASN A 236 -19.01 10.15 -6.77
N GLN A 237 -20.13 9.50 -7.10
CA GLN A 237 -20.16 8.42 -8.10
C GLN A 237 -19.80 8.92 -9.51
N ALA A 238 -20.18 10.14 -9.86
CA ALA A 238 -19.81 10.76 -11.13
C ALA A 238 -18.30 10.94 -11.27
N LEU A 239 -17.62 11.40 -10.20
CA LEU A 239 -16.16 11.53 -10.18
C LEU A 239 -15.45 10.18 -10.30
N ILE A 240 -15.94 9.14 -9.60
CA ILE A 240 -15.39 7.79 -9.69
C ILE A 240 -15.51 7.26 -11.12
N ASN A 241 -16.71 7.32 -11.70
CA ASN A 241 -16.98 6.79 -13.03
C ASN A 241 -16.25 7.56 -14.12
N PHE A 242 -16.19 8.89 -14.01
CA PHE A 242 -15.40 9.72 -14.92
C PHE A 242 -13.91 9.37 -14.82
N GLY A 243 -13.36 9.25 -13.61
CA GLY A 243 -11.95 8.90 -13.40
C GLY A 243 -11.58 7.53 -14.00
N LEU A 244 -12.40 6.51 -13.74
CA LEU A 244 -12.20 5.18 -14.31
C LEU A 244 -12.31 5.17 -15.84
N ALA A 245 -13.32 5.84 -16.41
CA ALA A 245 -13.47 5.95 -17.86
C ALA A 245 -12.29 6.71 -18.50
N PHE A 246 -11.85 7.79 -17.85
CA PHE A 246 -10.73 8.62 -18.30
C PHE A 246 -9.43 7.84 -18.43
N LEU A 247 -9.11 6.99 -17.44
CA LEU A 247 -7.92 6.14 -17.47
C LEU A 247 -8.08 4.92 -18.38
N THR A 248 -9.27 4.33 -18.44
CA THR A 248 -9.55 3.20 -19.35
C THR A 248 -9.30 3.60 -20.81
N ASN A 249 -9.75 4.80 -21.19
CA ASN A 249 -9.51 5.37 -22.52
C ASN A 249 -8.02 5.66 -22.80
N ARG A 250 -7.16 5.59 -21.78
CA ARG A 250 -5.69 5.73 -21.86
C ARG A 250 -4.96 4.40 -21.68
N GLY A 251 -5.67 3.27 -21.80
CA GLY A 251 -5.09 1.94 -21.76
C GLY A 251 -4.76 1.44 -20.35
N TYR A 252 -5.32 2.06 -19.30
CA TYR A 252 -5.26 1.51 -17.95
C TYR A 252 -6.32 0.42 -17.78
N THR A 253 -5.99 -0.63 -17.04
CA THR A 253 -6.95 -1.67 -16.63
C THR A 253 -7.65 -1.25 -15.33
N PRO A 254 -8.98 -1.06 -15.30
CA PRO A 254 -9.71 -0.81 -14.06
C PRO A 254 -9.56 -1.97 -13.08
N LEU A 255 -9.23 -1.66 -11.83
CA LEU A 255 -9.08 -2.68 -10.79
C LEU A 255 -9.64 -2.20 -9.45
N MET A 256 -10.64 -2.90 -8.94
CA MET A 256 -11.09 -2.73 -7.56
C MET A 256 -10.22 -3.61 -6.66
N THR A 257 -9.66 -3.03 -5.60
CA THR A 257 -8.75 -3.74 -4.70
C THR A 257 -9.47 -4.29 -3.46
N PRO A 258 -8.95 -5.32 -2.79
CA PRO A 258 -9.37 -5.64 -1.43
C PRO A 258 -9.11 -4.44 -0.49
N PHE A 259 -10.03 -4.14 0.41
CA PHE A 259 -9.90 -3.00 1.33
C PHE A 259 -9.16 -3.35 2.63
N PHE A 260 -8.72 -4.59 2.76
CA PHE A 260 -7.94 -5.08 3.88
C PHE A 260 -6.75 -5.90 3.38
N MET A 261 -5.61 -5.75 4.05
CA MET A 261 -4.40 -6.54 3.79
C MET A 261 -3.96 -7.24 5.07
N ARG A 262 -3.43 -8.46 4.95
CA ARG A 262 -2.80 -9.14 6.08
C ARG A 262 -1.59 -8.35 6.57
N LYS A 263 -1.31 -8.39 7.87
CA LYS A 263 -0.20 -7.66 8.50
C LYS A 263 1.15 -7.91 7.81
N ASP A 264 1.46 -9.16 7.50
CA ASP A 264 2.71 -9.57 6.85
C ASP A 264 2.89 -8.96 5.45
N ILE A 265 1.79 -8.85 4.69
CA ILE A 265 1.80 -8.25 3.34
C ILE A 265 1.79 -6.73 3.41
N MET A 266 0.97 -6.13 4.27
CA MET A 266 0.95 -4.68 4.49
C MET A 266 2.34 -4.17 4.89
N ALA A 267 3.03 -4.90 5.77
CA ALA A 267 4.36 -4.55 6.20
C ALA A 267 5.35 -4.46 5.03
N LYS A 268 5.14 -5.17 3.92
CA LYS A 268 6.01 -5.08 2.73
C LYS A 268 5.79 -3.82 1.89
N CYS A 269 4.64 -3.15 2.02
CA CYS A 269 4.29 -1.97 1.22
C CYS A 269 4.29 -0.67 2.04
N ALA A 270 3.95 -0.75 3.32
CA ALA A 270 3.83 0.39 4.22
C ALA A 270 5.10 0.60 5.07
N GLN A 271 5.38 1.86 5.38
CA GLN A 271 6.39 2.25 6.36
C GLN A 271 5.89 1.96 7.77
N LEU A 272 6.82 1.79 8.72
CA LEU A 272 6.47 1.46 10.10
C LEU A 272 5.60 2.55 10.75
N ALA A 273 5.94 3.83 10.55
CA ALA A 273 5.18 4.96 11.09
C ALA A 273 3.70 4.96 10.62
N GLN A 274 3.42 4.48 9.40
CA GLN A 274 2.06 4.42 8.88
C GLN A 274 1.16 3.46 9.67
N PHE A 275 1.73 2.41 10.28
CA PHE A 275 0.95 1.52 11.16
C PHE A 275 0.36 2.26 12.35
N ASP A 276 1.10 3.21 12.92
CA ASP A 276 0.70 3.96 14.10
C ASP A 276 -0.13 5.20 13.73
N GLU A 277 0.18 5.85 12.63
CA GLU A 277 -0.42 7.15 12.26
C GLU A 277 -1.60 7.07 11.29
N GLU A 278 -1.60 6.10 10.37
CA GLU A 278 -2.54 6.06 9.24
C GLU A 278 -3.46 4.84 9.24
N LEU A 279 -2.93 3.64 9.51
CA LEU A 279 -3.64 2.39 9.25
C LEU A 279 -4.57 1.95 10.40
N TYR A 280 -5.85 1.72 10.09
CA TYR A 280 -6.77 1.07 11.01
C TYR A 280 -6.54 -0.44 11.03
N LYS A 281 -6.42 -1.02 12.23
CA LYS A 281 -6.31 -2.48 12.42
C LYS A 281 -7.70 -3.12 12.44
N VAL A 282 -7.84 -4.24 11.74
CA VAL A 282 -9.03 -5.10 11.75
C VAL A 282 -8.67 -6.42 12.42
N THR A 283 -9.36 -6.73 13.51
CA THR A 283 -9.17 -7.93 14.33
C THR A 283 -10.44 -8.76 14.39
N GLY A 284 -10.33 -10.06 14.67
CA GLY A 284 -11.44 -11.00 14.77
C GLY A 284 -10.91 -12.44 14.90
N GLU A 285 -11.63 -13.42 14.39
CA GLU A 285 -11.08 -14.77 14.20
C GLU A 285 -10.10 -14.80 13.00
N GLY A 286 -8.90 -15.34 13.22
CA GLY A 286 -7.84 -15.44 12.21
C GLY A 286 -6.80 -14.32 12.28
N ASP A 287 -6.02 -14.16 11.21
CA ASP A 287 -4.88 -13.25 11.19
C ASP A 287 -5.28 -11.77 11.21
N ASP A 288 -4.46 -10.97 11.91
CA ASP A 288 -4.52 -9.51 11.93
C ASP A 288 -4.48 -8.92 10.51
N LYS A 289 -5.41 -8.01 10.23
CA LYS A 289 -5.48 -7.27 8.97
C LYS A 289 -5.46 -5.76 9.22
N TYR A 290 -5.22 -4.99 8.18
CA TYR A 290 -5.26 -3.54 8.20
C TYR A 290 -6.10 -3.03 7.04
N LEU A 291 -6.95 -2.03 7.30
CA LEU A 291 -7.62 -1.30 6.22
C LEU A 291 -6.60 -0.52 5.42
N ILE A 292 -6.81 -0.45 4.11
CA ILE A 292 -5.90 0.25 3.20
C ILE A 292 -6.07 1.78 3.31
N ALA A 293 -4.96 2.51 3.27
CA ALA A 293 -4.96 3.98 3.20
C ALA A 293 -5.03 4.51 1.74
N THR A 294 -4.86 3.61 0.78
CA THR A 294 -4.84 3.87 -0.68
C THR A 294 -4.86 2.53 -1.44
N ALA A 295 -5.46 2.50 -2.65
CA ALA A 295 -5.40 1.36 -3.57
C ALA A 295 -3.95 0.98 -3.97
N GLU A 296 -3.00 1.91 -3.86
CA GLU A 296 -1.57 1.66 -4.09
C GLU A 296 -1.05 0.48 -3.25
N GLN A 297 -1.42 0.39 -1.97
CA GLN A 297 -0.91 -0.67 -1.08
C GLN A 297 -1.24 -2.09 -1.58
N PRO A 298 -2.51 -2.43 -1.88
CA PRO A 298 -2.83 -3.73 -2.46
C PRO A 298 -2.37 -3.88 -3.92
N LEU A 299 -2.27 -2.80 -4.70
CA LEU A 299 -1.75 -2.85 -6.08
C LEU A 299 -0.26 -3.19 -6.12
N CYS A 300 0.54 -2.62 -5.22
CA CYS A 300 1.93 -3.02 -4.99
C CYS A 300 2.03 -4.53 -4.73
N ALA A 301 1.17 -5.08 -3.87
CA ALA A 301 1.17 -6.49 -3.52
C ALA A 301 0.49 -7.41 -4.56
N TYR A 302 -0.14 -6.87 -5.60
CA TYR A 302 -0.85 -7.68 -6.61
C TYR A 302 0.12 -8.58 -7.40
N HIS A 303 1.37 -8.11 -7.58
CA HIS A 303 2.45 -8.84 -8.26
C HIS A 303 3.50 -9.39 -7.30
N LEU A 304 3.12 -9.69 -6.06
CA LEU A 304 4.02 -10.23 -5.04
C LEU A 304 4.75 -11.48 -5.57
N ASP A 305 6.08 -11.47 -5.49
CA ASP A 305 6.99 -12.53 -5.93
C ASP A 305 7.02 -12.81 -7.46
N ASP A 306 6.33 -12.02 -8.29
CA ASP A 306 6.29 -12.21 -9.74
C ASP A 306 7.65 -11.97 -10.41
N TRP A 307 7.82 -12.60 -11.58
CA TRP A 307 8.83 -12.23 -12.58
C TRP A 307 8.11 -11.65 -13.80
N ILE A 308 8.22 -10.34 -14.00
CA ILE A 308 7.56 -9.64 -15.09
C ILE A 308 8.46 -9.64 -16.33
N HIS A 309 7.95 -10.19 -17.42
CA HIS A 309 8.66 -10.25 -18.69
C HIS A 309 8.66 -8.86 -19.36
N PRO A 310 9.76 -8.44 -20.04
CA PRO A 310 9.83 -7.11 -20.66
C PRO A 310 8.69 -6.81 -21.64
N SER A 311 8.19 -7.82 -22.36
CA SER A 311 7.09 -7.67 -23.31
C SER A 311 5.71 -7.40 -22.67
N GLN A 312 5.59 -7.50 -21.35
CA GLN A 312 4.37 -7.19 -20.61
C GLN A 312 4.34 -5.73 -20.12
N LEU A 313 5.46 -5.02 -20.21
CA LEU A 313 5.61 -3.66 -19.67
C LEU A 313 5.32 -2.60 -20.75
N PRO A 314 4.76 -1.45 -20.37
CA PRO A 314 4.33 -1.10 -19.02
C PRO A 314 2.98 -1.74 -18.65
N LEU A 315 2.82 -2.14 -17.38
CA LEU A 315 1.51 -2.49 -16.81
C LEU A 315 0.90 -1.23 -16.21
N ARG A 316 -0.40 -1.00 -16.46
CA ARG A 316 -1.13 0.21 -16.06
C ARG A 316 -2.46 -0.17 -15.41
N TYR A 317 -2.67 0.25 -14.17
CA TYR A 317 -3.88 -0.03 -13.40
C TYR A 317 -4.58 1.26 -12.96
N ALA A 318 -5.89 1.32 -13.20
CA ALA A 318 -6.78 2.33 -12.65
C ALA A 318 -7.42 1.76 -11.38
N GLY A 319 -6.73 1.92 -10.25
CA GLY A 319 -7.14 1.42 -8.94
C GLY A 319 -8.32 2.18 -8.38
N TYR A 320 -9.38 1.50 -7.99
CA TYR A 320 -10.50 2.09 -7.25
C TYR A 320 -10.66 1.45 -5.87
N SER A 321 -10.78 2.28 -4.84
CA SER A 321 -11.08 1.84 -3.48
C SER A 321 -11.57 2.95 -2.57
N SER A 322 -12.34 2.55 -1.55
CA SER A 322 -12.45 3.34 -0.32
C SER A 322 -11.10 3.32 0.41
N CYS A 323 -10.65 4.48 0.84
CA CYS A 323 -9.40 4.70 1.56
C CYS A 323 -9.69 5.06 3.02
N PHE A 324 -8.94 4.45 3.95
CA PHE A 324 -9.15 4.61 5.39
C PHE A 324 -7.89 5.17 6.06
N ARG A 325 -7.99 6.32 6.72
CA ARG A 325 -6.86 6.98 7.40
C ARG A 325 -7.22 7.45 8.80
N LYS A 326 -6.42 7.06 9.80
CA LYS A 326 -6.58 7.50 11.20
C LYS A 326 -6.37 8.99 11.39
N GLU A 327 -5.59 9.63 10.51
CA GLU A 327 -5.28 11.07 10.56
C GLU A 327 -4.67 11.52 11.92
N ALA A 328 -3.94 10.62 12.60
CA ALA A 328 -3.46 10.83 13.97
C ALA A 328 -2.44 11.99 14.09
N GLY A 329 -1.63 12.24 13.05
CA GLY A 329 -0.69 13.37 13.02
C GLY A 329 -1.33 14.75 12.74
N SER A 330 -2.62 14.81 12.40
CA SER A 330 -3.28 16.03 11.89
C SER A 330 -4.14 16.77 12.93
N HIS A 331 -3.87 16.58 14.23
CA HIS A 331 -4.70 17.10 15.31
C HIS A 331 -5.05 18.59 15.12
N GLY A 332 -6.35 18.89 14.96
CA GLY A 332 -6.88 20.25 14.81
C GLY A 332 -6.80 20.85 13.40
N ARG A 333 -6.14 20.21 12.42
CA ARG A 333 -6.09 20.69 11.03
C ARG A 333 -7.27 20.17 10.21
N ASP A 334 -7.91 21.06 9.45
CA ASP A 334 -8.97 20.73 8.48
C ASP A 334 -10.07 19.83 9.04
N THR A 335 -10.56 20.12 10.24
CA THR A 335 -11.54 19.28 10.95
C THR A 335 -12.97 19.45 10.45
N LEU A 336 -13.22 20.44 9.58
CA LEU A 336 -14.54 20.79 9.07
C LEU A 336 -14.76 20.28 7.64
N GLY A 337 -16.03 20.03 7.30
CA GLY A 337 -16.43 19.55 5.98
C GLY A 337 -15.98 18.11 5.71
N ILE A 338 -15.64 17.83 4.45
CA ILE A 338 -15.20 16.50 3.99
C ILE A 338 -13.81 16.51 3.33
N PHE A 339 -13.05 17.60 3.47
CA PHE A 339 -11.73 17.73 2.84
C PHE A 339 -10.68 16.78 3.44
N ARG A 340 -10.72 16.58 4.77
CA ARG A 340 -9.85 15.64 5.51
C ARG A 340 -10.70 14.77 6.42
N VAL A 341 -10.88 13.52 6.03
CA VAL A 341 -11.81 12.57 6.66
C VAL A 341 -11.17 11.19 6.80
N HIS A 342 -11.75 10.35 7.67
CA HIS A 342 -11.24 9.00 7.91
C HIS A 342 -11.54 8.01 6.79
N GLN A 343 -12.58 8.27 6.00
CA GLN A 343 -13.01 7.46 4.87
C GLN A 343 -13.27 8.37 3.67
N PHE A 344 -12.70 8.04 2.51
CA PHE A 344 -12.89 8.76 1.26
C PHE A 344 -12.70 7.82 0.06
N GLU A 345 -13.23 8.15 -1.11
CA GLU A 345 -13.03 7.36 -2.31
C GLU A 345 -11.87 7.92 -3.15
N LYS A 346 -11.14 7.01 -3.81
CA LYS A 346 -10.02 7.40 -4.67
C LYS A 346 -9.93 6.55 -5.92
N VAL A 347 -9.65 7.22 -7.04
CA VAL A 347 -9.14 6.60 -8.27
C VAL A 347 -7.64 6.88 -8.35
N GLU A 348 -6.84 5.82 -8.40
CA GLU A 348 -5.38 5.82 -8.40
C GLU A 348 -4.86 5.31 -9.75
N GLN A 349 -3.82 5.96 -10.27
CA GLN A 349 -2.98 5.44 -11.33
C GLN A 349 -1.84 4.65 -10.68
N PHE A 350 -1.68 3.39 -11.05
CA PHE A 350 -0.53 2.58 -10.63
C PHE A 350 0.14 1.96 -11.85
N CYS A 351 1.44 2.19 -11.99
CA CYS A 351 2.19 1.76 -13.16
C CYS A 351 3.42 0.95 -12.76
N ILE A 352 3.67 -0.11 -13.53
CA ILE A 352 4.87 -0.93 -13.44
C ILE A 352 5.62 -0.77 -14.75
N THR A 353 6.89 -0.38 -14.68
CA THR A 353 7.71 -0.04 -15.84
C THR A 353 9.02 -0.80 -15.85
N SER A 354 9.70 -0.79 -17.01
CA SER A 354 11.05 -1.32 -17.09
C SER A 354 11.99 -0.46 -16.23
N PRO A 355 12.99 -1.06 -15.55
CA PRO A 355 14.05 -0.31 -14.90
C PRO A 355 15.12 0.20 -15.89
N ASN A 356 14.97 -0.05 -17.19
CA ASN A 356 15.94 0.36 -18.21
C ASN A 356 15.67 1.79 -18.69
N GLY A 357 16.74 2.49 -19.09
CA GLY A 357 16.62 3.80 -19.71
C GLY A 357 15.88 4.80 -18.83
N ASN A 358 14.95 5.53 -19.44
CA ASN A 358 14.11 6.53 -18.77
C ASN A 358 12.65 6.11 -18.63
N ASP A 359 12.28 4.85 -18.91
CA ASP A 359 10.89 4.38 -18.98
C ASP A 359 10.07 4.78 -17.75
N SER A 360 10.61 4.63 -16.54
CA SER A 360 9.91 5.04 -15.32
C SER A 360 9.74 6.56 -15.20
N TRP A 361 10.74 7.34 -15.64
CA TRP A 361 10.68 8.80 -15.58
C TRP A 361 9.73 9.37 -16.63
N GLU A 362 9.69 8.77 -17.82
CA GLU A 362 8.70 9.10 -18.86
C GLU A 362 7.28 8.76 -18.40
N MET A 363 7.08 7.61 -17.76
CA MET A 363 5.80 7.25 -17.14
C MET A 363 5.42 8.19 -16.00
N HIS A 364 6.38 8.68 -15.20
CA HIS A 364 6.12 9.65 -14.13
C HIS A 364 5.50 10.94 -14.70
N GLU A 365 6.08 11.46 -15.78
CA GLU A 365 5.56 12.64 -16.47
C GLU A 365 4.23 12.36 -17.20
N GLU A 366 4.03 11.16 -17.77
CA GLU A 366 2.73 10.72 -18.33
C GLU A 366 1.62 10.68 -17.27
N MET A 367 1.90 10.10 -16.09
CA MET A 367 0.95 10.00 -14.98
C MET A 367 0.58 11.37 -14.41
N LEU A 368 1.55 12.29 -14.31
CA LEU A 368 1.28 13.67 -13.92
C LEU A 368 0.41 14.37 -14.96
N LYS A 369 0.74 14.22 -16.25
CA LYS A 369 -0.04 14.78 -17.35
C LYS A 369 -1.48 14.26 -17.37
N ASN A 370 -1.70 12.97 -17.09
CA ASN A 370 -3.04 12.41 -16.96
C ASN A 370 -3.84 13.11 -15.86
N SER A 371 -3.21 13.35 -14.69
CA SER A 371 -3.84 14.09 -13.60
C SER A 371 -4.12 15.54 -14.01
N GLU A 372 -3.16 16.24 -14.62
CA GLU A 372 -3.35 17.60 -15.15
C GLU A 372 -4.53 17.67 -16.12
N GLU A 373 -4.58 16.82 -17.15
CA GLU A 373 -5.66 16.78 -18.13
C GLU A 373 -7.03 16.46 -17.49
N PHE A 374 -7.06 15.61 -16.46
CA PHE A 374 -8.30 15.32 -15.71
C PHE A 374 -8.86 16.57 -15.04
N TYR A 375 -8.01 17.32 -14.32
CA TYR A 375 -8.42 18.58 -13.66
C TYR A 375 -8.68 19.71 -14.66
N GLN A 376 -8.03 19.70 -15.82
CA GLN A 376 -8.34 20.61 -16.93
C GLN A 376 -9.74 20.35 -17.51
N GLN A 377 -10.15 19.10 -17.67
CA GLN A 377 -11.52 18.75 -18.12
C GLN A 377 -12.58 19.11 -17.07
N LEU A 378 -12.22 19.11 -15.79
CA LEU A 378 -13.05 19.65 -14.71
C LEU A 378 -13.00 21.18 -14.61
N ASN A 379 -12.18 21.84 -15.43
CA ASN A 379 -11.91 23.29 -15.43
C ASN A 379 -11.61 23.85 -14.02
N LEU A 380 -10.76 23.14 -13.27
CA LEU A 380 -10.31 23.57 -11.94
C LEU A 380 -8.90 24.17 -12.03
N PRO A 381 -8.69 25.44 -11.64
CA PRO A 381 -7.36 26.05 -11.65
C PRO A 381 -6.42 25.35 -10.66
N TYR A 382 -5.16 25.15 -11.02
CA TYR A 382 -4.18 24.48 -10.16
C TYR A 382 -2.76 24.99 -10.38
N GLN A 383 -1.86 24.54 -9.50
CA GLN A 383 -0.43 24.59 -9.68
C GLN A 383 0.17 23.19 -9.50
N ILE A 384 1.27 22.92 -10.21
CA ILE A 384 2.11 21.76 -9.99
C ILE A 384 3.31 22.19 -9.17
N VAL A 385 3.55 21.51 -8.07
CA VAL A 385 4.71 21.74 -7.21
C VAL A 385 5.61 20.51 -7.19
N ALA A 386 6.92 20.72 -7.27
CA ALA A 386 7.91 19.70 -6.99
C ALA A 386 8.22 19.70 -5.49
N ILE A 387 8.02 18.55 -4.87
CA ILE A 387 8.18 18.39 -3.42
C ILE A 387 9.66 18.42 -3.06
N VAL A 388 9.99 19.18 -2.01
CA VAL A 388 11.36 19.27 -1.49
C VAL A 388 11.83 17.94 -0.92
N SER A 389 13.14 17.71 -0.95
CA SER A 389 13.77 16.45 -0.55
C SER A 389 13.46 16.02 0.89
N GLY A 390 13.36 16.96 1.84
CA GLY A 390 13.04 16.65 3.25
C GLY A 390 11.59 16.23 3.50
N ALA A 391 10.68 16.51 2.55
CA ALA A 391 9.26 16.14 2.63
C ALA A 391 8.91 14.88 1.81
N LEU A 392 9.89 14.30 1.10
CA LEU A 392 9.69 13.03 0.40
C LEU A 392 9.58 11.88 1.41
N ASN A 393 8.52 11.08 1.28
CA ASN A 393 8.47 9.79 1.96
C ASN A 393 9.61 8.87 1.45
N ASP A 394 10.06 7.94 2.29
CA ASP A 394 11.19 7.06 1.98
C ASP A 394 11.10 6.35 0.63
N ALA A 395 9.90 5.99 0.15
CA ALA A 395 9.78 5.27 -1.12
C ALA A 395 10.00 6.15 -2.35
N ALA A 396 9.64 7.44 -2.29
CA ALA A 396 9.65 8.32 -3.45
C ALA A 396 11.08 8.81 -3.75
N ALA A 397 11.56 8.56 -4.97
CA ALA A 397 12.76 9.20 -5.51
C ALA A 397 12.48 10.63 -5.99
N LYS A 398 11.25 10.89 -6.44
CA LYS A 398 10.74 12.20 -6.84
C LYS A 398 9.22 12.20 -6.70
N LYS A 399 8.66 13.34 -6.29
CA LYS A 399 7.22 13.55 -6.12
C LYS A 399 6.79 14.91 -6.66
N TYR A 400 5.65 14.94 -7.33
CA TYR A 400 4.92 16.15 -7.70
C TYR A 400 3.56 16.14 -7.04
N ASP A 401 3.10 17.31 -6.59
CA ASP A 401 1.72 17.51 -6.18
C ASP A 401 0.99 18.44 -7.15
N LEU A 402 -0.25 18.10 -7.48
CA LEU A 402 -1.19 19.03 -8.10
C LEU A 402 -2.04 19.62 -6.97
N GLU A 403 -1.87 20.92 -6.77
CA GLU A 403 -2.61 21.67 -5.79
C GLU A 403 -3.63 22.55 -6.50
N ALA A 404 -4.93 22.30 -6.27
CA ALA A 404 -6.00 23.06 -6.90
C ALA A 404 -6.32 24.32 -6.09
N TRP A 405 -6.79 25.35 -6.77
CA TRP A 405 -7.17 26.62 -6.17
C TRP A 405 -8.52 26.52 -5.45
N PHE A 406 -8.53 26.89 -4.17
CA PHE A 406 -9.74 27.01 -3.35
C PHE A 406 -10.07 28.50 -3.16
N PRO A 407 -11.01 29.06 -3.94
CA PRO A 407 -11.17 30.51 -4.03
C PRO A 407 -11.76 31.15 -2.76
N ALA A 408 -12.51 30.42 -1.93
CA ALA A 408 -13.01 30.96 -0.67
C ALA A 408 -11.87 31.07 0.36
N SER A 409 -11.01 30.04 0.43
CA SER A 409 -9.82 30.03 1.30
C SER A 409 -8.63 30.82 0.73
N LYS A 410 -8.67 31.19 -0.55
CA LYS A 410 -7.61 31.90 -1.29
C LYS A 410 -6.25 31.20 -1.20
N THR A 411 -6.26 29.89 -1.31
CA THR A 411 -5.03 29.07 -1.26
C THR A 411 -5.13 27.90 -2.22
N TYR A 412 -3.97 27.41 -2.65
CA TYR A 412 -3.86 26.11 -3.28
C TYR A 412 -3.92 25.01 -2.22
N ARG A 413 -4.52 23.86 -2.57
CA ARG A 413 -4.59 22.68 -1.71
C ARG A 413 -4.38 21.41 -2.53
N GLU A 414 -3.56 20.51 -2.02
CA GLU A 414 -3.23 19.22 -2.64
C GLU A 414 -4.49 18.38 -2.96
N LEU A 415 -4.65 18.04 -4.24
CA LEU A 415 -5.63 17.07 -4.71
C LEU A 415 -5.00 15.80 -5.27
N VAL A 416 -3.75 15.89 -5.76
CA VAL A 416 -2.99 14.77 -6.31
C VAL A 416 -1.58 14.79 -5.79
N SER A 417 -1.07 13.58 -5.51
CA SER A 417 0.35 13.28 -5.36
C SER A 417 0.74 12.26 -6.41
N CYS A 418 1.87 12.48 -7.08
CA CYS A 418 2.42 11.67 -8.17
C CYS A 418 3.90 11.35 -7.92
N SER A 419 4.21 10.08 -7.65
CA SER A 419 5.54 9.64 -7.21
C SER A 419 6.14 8.58 -8.13
N ASN A 420 7.44 8.69 -8.37
CA ASN A 420 8.26 7.59 -8.88
C ASN A 420 9.01 6.96 -7.71
N CYS A 421 8.71 5.69 -7.43
CA CYS A 421 9.31 4.93 -6.33
C CYS A 421 10.44 4.01 -6.79
N THR A 422 10.82 4.06 -8.08
CA THR A 422 11.81 3.20 -8.71
C THR A 422 11.65 1.75 -8.25
N ASP A 423 12.73 1.06 -7.87
CA ASP A 423 12.68 -0.33 -7.43
C ASP A 423 12.44 -0.50 -5.92
N TYR A 424 12.29 0.58 -5.15
CA TYR A 424 12.26 0.56 -3.68
C TYR A 424 11.21 -0.39 -3.10
N GLN A 425 9.96 -0.23 -3.53
CA GLN A 425 8.85 -1.10 -3.12
C GLN A 425 8.96 -2.49 -3.76
N SER A 426 9.37 -2.56 -5.03
CA SER A 426 9.43 -3.81 -5.79
C SER A 426 10.44 -4.81 -5.22
N ARG A 427 11.54 -4.33 -4.61
CA ARG A 427 12.54 -5.17 -3.94
C ARG A 427 11.94 -5.91 -2.76
N ARG A 428 11.24 -5.18 -1.88
CA ARG A 428 10.60 -5.74 -0.69
C ARG A 428 9.46 -6.71 -1.03
N LEU A 429 8.80 -6.47 -2.15
CA LEU A 429 7.72 -7.30 -2.69
C LEU A 429 8.22 -8.40 -3.63
N GLU A 430 9.53 -8.44 -3.88
CA GLU A 430 10.18 -9.40 -4.76
C GLU A 430 9.58 -9.45 -6.19
N ILE A 431 9.19 -8.29 -6.72
CA ILE A 431 8.65 -8.11 -8.08
C ILE A 431 9.81 -7.88 -9.05
N ARG A 432 10.21 -8.95 -9.73
CA ARG A 432 11.47 -9.01 -10.49
C ARG A 432 11.23 -8.70 -11.97
N PHE A 433 12.26 -8.20 -12.63
CA PHE A 433 12.26 -7.87 -14.06
C PHE A 433 13.04 -8.92 -14.86
N GLY A 434 12.46 -9.45 -15.95
CA GLY A 434 13.16 -10.30 -16.92
C GLY A 434 12.76 -11.78 -16.86
N GLN A 435 13.75 -12.68 -17.00
CA GLN A 435 13.59 -14.11 -16.74
C GLN A 435 14.68 -14.60 -15.77
N LYS A 436 14.34 -15.57 -14.93
CA LYS A 436 15.30 -16.21 -14.01
C LYS A 436 16.36 -16.98 -14.82
N LYS A 437 17.47 -16.32 -15.18
CA LYS A 437 18.61 -16.99 -15.79
C LYS A 437 19.46 -17.65 -14.71
N SER A 438 19.86 -18.91 -14.91
CA SER A 438 20.66 -19.68 -13.94
C SER A 438 22.00 -19.05 -13.59
N ASN A 439 22.51 -18.14 -14.42
CA ASN A 439 23.83 -17.53 -14.30
C ASN A 439 23.80 -16.04 -13.92
N GLU A 440 22.62 -15.46 -13.69
CA GLU A 440 22.51 -14.05 -13.29
C GLU A 440 22.77 -13.93 -11.78
N GLN A 441 23.85 -13.26 -11.40
CA GLN A 441 24.23 -13.09 -9.98
C GLN A 441 23.36 -12.05 -9.26
N THR A 442 22.72 -11.15 -9.99
CA THR A 442 21.92 -10.04 -9.45
C THR A 442 20.50 -10.06 -10.00
N LYS A 443 19.53 -10.09 -9.09
CA LYS A 443 18.12 -9.89 -9.45
C LYS A 443 17.93 -8.44 -9.89
N ARG A 444 17.20 -8.25 -10.98
CA ARG A 444 16.70 -6.95 -11.40
C ARG A 444 15.24 -6.82 -10.99
N TYR A 445 14.81 -5.62 -10.68
CA TYR A 445 13.46 -5.35 -10.22
C TYR A 445 12.80 -4.29 -11.11
N VAL A 446 11.48 -4.35 -11.25
CA VAL A 446 10.70 -3.36 -12.01
C VAL A 446 10.64 -2.04 -11.26
N HIS A 447 10.32 -0.95 -11.96
CA HIS A 447 10.03 0.32 -11.30
C HIS A 447 8.53 0.47 -11.05
N LEU A 448 8.16 0.91 -9.85
CA LEU A 448 6.77 1.14 -9.43
C LEU A 448 6.50 2.63 -9.30
N LEU A 449 5.36 3.06 -9.82
CA LEU A 449 4.90 4.45 -9.79
C LEU A 449 3.44 4.50 -9.39
N ASN A 450 3.07 5.54 -8.66
CA ASN A 450 1.69 5.78 -8.27
C ASN A 450 1.34 7.27 -8.37
N SER A 451 0.10 7.55 -8.75
CA SER A 451 -0.42 8.90 -8.86
C SER A 451 -1.90 8.92 -8.55
N THR A 452 -2.33 9.83 -7.69
CA THR A 452 -3.77 10.07 -7.54
C THR A 452 -4.33 10.64 -8.86
N LEU A 453 -5.41 10.06 -9.37
CA LEU A 453 -6.19 10.73 -10.40
C LEU A 453 -7.21 11.67 -9.75
N THR A 454 -7.97 11.16 -8.79
CA THR A 454 -8.92 11.94 -8.01
C THR A 454 -9.16 11.30 -6.65
N ALA A 455 -8.92 12.04 -5.58
CA ALA A 455 -9.56 11.82 -4.28
C ALA A 455 -10.89 12.57 -4.29
N THR A 456 -11.99 11.84 -4.28
CA THR A 456 -13.29 12.37 -4.73
C THR A 456 -13.86 13.39 -3.77
N GLU A 457 -13.75 13.20 -2.45
CA GLU A 457 -14.24 14.14 -1.44
C GLU A 457 -13.49 15.48 -1.51
N ARG A 458 -12.16 15.47 -1.67
CA ARG A 458 -11.38 16.72 -1.86
C ARG A 458 -11.72 17.41 -3.18
N THR A 459 -11.85 16.63 -4.25
CA THR A 459 -12.22 17.15 -5.58
C THR A 459 -13.62 17.73 -5.57
N LEU A 460 -14.57 17.10 -4.85
CA LEU A 460 -15.91 17.61 -4.62
C LEU A 460 -15.84 18.97 -3.94
N CYS A 461 -15.07 19.11 -2.84
CA CYS A 461 -14.89 20.41 -2.19
C CYS A 461 -14.36 21.49 -3.16
N CYS A 462 -13.42 21.14 -4.03
CA CYS A 462 -12.85 22.07 -5.02
C CYS A 462 -13.89 22.48 -6.09
N ILE A 463 -14.68 21.53 -6.58
CA ILE A 463 -15.80 21.78 -7.52
C ILE A 463 -16.80 22.73 -6.89
N LEU A 464 -17.24 22.47 -5.66
CA LEU A 464 -18.22 23.32 -4.99
C LEU A 464 -17.76 24.77 -4.93
N GLU A 465 -16.53 25.02 -4.49
CA GLU A 465 -16.03 26.39 -4.37
C GLU A 465 -15.85 27.08 -5.72
N ASN A 466 -15.35 26.38 -6.75
CA ASN A 466 -15.08 26.97 -8.06
C ASN A 466 -16.34 27.12 -8.93
N TYR A 467 -17.37 26.31 -8.72
CA TYR A 467 -18.61 26.32 -9.51
C TYR A 467 -19.80 26.96 -8.81
N GLN A 468 -19.62 27.54 -7.61
CA GLN A 468 -20.71 28.21 -6.91
C GLN A 468 -21.25 29.43 -7.68
N ARG A 469 -22.57 29.60 -7.57
CA ARG A 469 -23.41 30.72 -8.03
C ARG A 469 -24.17 31.29 -6.83
N GLU A 470 -24.99 32.32 -7.05
CA GLU A 470 -25.72 32.98 -5.96
C GLU A 470 -26.72 32.06 -5.24
N ASP A 471 -27.30 31.11 -5.97
CA ASP A 471 -28.40 30.23 -5.55
C ASP A 471 -28.07 28.72 -5.60
N GLY A 472 -26.82 28.35 -5.87
CA GLY A 472 -26.42 26.96 -5.96
C GLY A 472 -25.01 26.75 -6.50
N VAL A 473 -24.77 25.58 -7.09
CA VAL A 473 -23.50 25.17 -7.69
C VAL A 473 -23.75 24.54 -9.05
N GLU A 474 -23.04 25.01 -10.08
CA GLU A 474 -23.06 24.38 -11.40
C GLU A 474 -22.29 23.05 -11.40
N ILE A 475 -22.78 22.09 -12.18
CA ILE A 475 -22.08 20.81 -12.38
C ILE A 475 -21.12 20.98 -13.57
N PRO A 476 -19.82 20.65 -13.42
CA PRO A 476 -18.87 20.63 -14.52
C PRO A 476 -19.41 19.86 -15.71
N GLU A 477 -19.25 20.39 -16.92
CA GLU A 477 -19.88 19.83 -18.13
C GLU A 477 -19.55 18.35 -18.34
N ILE A 478 -18.29 17.97 -18.10
CA ILE A 478 -17.81 16.60 -18.25
C ILE A 478 -18.47 15.61 -17.28
N LEU A 479 -18.99 16.08 -16.15
CA LEU A 479 -19.66 15.25 -15.14
C LEU A 479 -21.17 15.11 -15.38
N ARG A 480 -21.79 15.99 -16.18
CA ARG A 480 -23.24 16.00 -16.41
C ARG A 480 -23.78 14.66 -16.93
N PRO A 481 -23.13 13.95 -17.88
CA PRO A 481 -23.59 12.62 -18.31
C PRO A 481 -23.65 11.60 -17.17
N TYR A 482 -22.73 11.69 -16.21
CA TYR A 482 -22.69 10.81 -15.04
C TYR A 482 -23.65 11.25 -13.91
N MET A 483 -24.17 12.48 -13.99
CA MET A 483 -25.15 13.06 -13.08
C MET A 483 -26.59 12.97 -13.60
N GLY A 484 -26.85 12.09 -14.58
CA GLY A 484 -28.17 11.96 -15.20
C GLY A 484 -28.61 13.20 -15.99
N GLY A 485 -27.64 13.95 -16.55
CA GLY A 485 -27.88 15.16 -17.33
C GLY A 485 -28.11 16.43 -16.51
N LYS A 486 -28.09 16.36 -15.17
CA LYS A 486 -28.19 17.55 -14.32
C LYS A 486 -27.03 18.51 -14.60
N SER A 487 -27.34 19.80 -14.70
CA SER A 487 -26.36 20.87 -14.91
C SER A 487 -26.17 21.78 -13.69
N PHE A 488 -27.06 21.70 -12.69
CA PHE A 488 -27.09 22.61 -11.55
C PHE A 488 -27.59 21.94 -10.28
N LEU A 489 -27.04 22.34 -9.13
CA LEU A 489 -27.42 21.93 -7.78
C LEU A 489 -27.93 23.15 -7.01
N PRO A 490 -29.25 23.32 -6.82
CA PRO A 490 -29.80 24.47 -6.12
C PRO A 490 -29.61 24.35 -4.60
N PHE A 491 -29.48 25.48 -3.90
CA PHE A 491 -29.50 25.50 -2.44
C PHE A 491 -30.86 25.05 -1.89
N GLN A 492 -30.84 24.17 -0.90
CA GLN A 492 -32.02 23.68 -0.20
C GLN A 492 -32.41 24.56 0.99
N SER A 493 -31.49 25.41 1.45
CA SER A 493 -31.72 26.37 2.54
C SER A 493 -31.24 27.77 2.14
N LYS A 494 -31.82 28.80 2.77
CA LYS A 494 -31.39 30.18 2.53
C LYS A 494 -30.00 30.40 3.15
N PRO A 495 -29.06 31.06 2.45
CA PRO A 495 -27.81 31.49 3.05
C PRO A 495 -28.06 32.30 4.32
N ALA A 496 -27.24 32.10 5.35
CA ALA A 496 -27.34 32.90 6.56
C ALA A 496 -27.15 34.39 6.20
N PRO A 497 -27.93 35.33 6.80
CA PRO A 497 -27.70 36.74 6.59
C PRO A 497 -26.27 37.09 7.03
N GLU A 498 -25.55 37.89 6.24
CA GLU A 498 -24.19 38.35 6.60
C GLU A 498 -24.21 38.93 8.03
N ALA A 499 -23.42 38.33 8.92
CA ALA A 499 -23.25 38.85 10.26
C ALA A 499 -22.66 40.26 10.15
N LYS A 500 -23.46 41.29 10.43
CA LYS A 500 -22.99 42.68 10.51
C LYS A 500 -21.80 42.72 11.47
N GLY A 501 -20.61 42.98 10.93
CA GLY A 501 -19.35 42.87 11.65
C GLY A 501 -19.40 43.57 13.00
N LYS A 502 -19.12 42.82 14.07
CA LYS A 502 -18.68 43.46 15.32
C LYS A 502 -17.38 44.15 14.99
N LYS A 503 -17.39 45.50 14.95
CA LYS A 503 -16.18 46.32 14.98
C LYS A 503 -15.32 45.79 16.13
N ALA A 504 -14.21 45.14 15.81
CA ALA A 504 -13.14 44.95 16.78
C ALA A 504 -12.73 46.35 17.24
N LYS A 505 -12.86 46.63 18.54
CA LYS A 505 -12.33 47.86 19.12
C LYS A 505 -10.81 47.84 18.94
N ALA A 506 -10.30 49.00 18.54
CA ALA A 506 -8.92 49.31 18.16
C ALA A 506 -7.88 48.89 19.20
#